data_AF-A0A530ZMH6-F1
#
_entry.id   AF-A0A530ZMH6-F1
#
_cell.length_a   1.000
_cell.length_b   1.000
_cell.length_c   1.000
_cell.angle_alpha   90.00
_cell.angle_beta   90.00
_cell.angle_gamma   90.00
#
_symmetry.space_group_name_H-M   'P 1'
#
loop_
_entity.id
_entity.type
_entity.pdbx_description
1 polymer ?
#
loop_
_entity_poly.entity_id
_entity_poly.type
_entity_poly.pdbx_seq_one_letter_code
_entity_poly.pdbx_strand_id
1 'polypeptide(L)' 'KLRRLPVISRDRRLVGIVSLGDLATNGEAAWAGEALGGISRPGGDHSQTAH' A
#
# COMPACT_ATOMS: atom_id res chain seq x y z
N LYS A 1 -0.45 3.17 10.19
CA LYS A 1 -0.10 3.18 8.74
C LYS A 1 0.28 1.75 8.33
N LEU A 2 -0.54 1.06 7.53
CA LEU A 2 -0.20 -0.27 7.00
C LEU A 2 0.78 -0.09 5.85
N ARG A 3 1.94 -0.76 5.91
CA ARG A 3 3.00 -0.66 4.89
C ARG A 3 3.10 -1.88 4.00
N ARG A 4 2.59 -3.03 4.45
CA ARG A 4 2.71 -4.34 3.80
C ARG A 4 1.51 -5.22 4.14
N LEU A 5 1.11 -6.07 3.20
CA LEU A 5 0.05 -7.05 3.34
C LEU A 5 0.60 -8.46 3.08
N PRO A 6 0.30 -9.45 3.93
CA PRO A 6 0.69 -10.84 3.68
C PRO A 6 -0.16 -11.44 2.53
N VAL A 7 0.49 -12.17 1.63
CA VAL A 7 -0.18 -12.97 0.60
C VAL A 7 -0.36 -14.38 1.14
N ILE A 8 -1.62 -14.79 1.27
CA ILE A 8 -1.99 -16.11 1.79
C ILE A 8 -2.52 -16.96 0.64
N SER A 9 -1.97 -18.17 0.50
CA SER A 9 -2.42 -19.15 -0.48
C SER A 9 -3.76 -19.79 -0.10
N ARG A 10 -4.38 -20.54 -1.02
CA ARG A 10 -5.68 -21.21 -0.78
C ARG A 10 -5.61 -22.28 0.32
N ASP A 11 -4.44 -22.89 0.51
CA ASP A 11 -4.12 -23.80 1.62
C ASP A 11 -3.74 -23.07 2.93
N ARG A 12 -4.01 -21.76 3.01
CA ARG A 12 -3.79 -20.90 4.19
C ARG A 12 -2.32 -20.76 4.62
N ARG A 13 -1.38 -20.82 3.67
CA ARG A 13 0.05 -20.60 3.96
C ARG A 13 0.48 -19.20 3.54
N LEU A 14 1.39 -18.61 4.30
CA LEU A 14 2.05 -17.37 3.91
C LEU A 14 3.01 -17.67 2.75
N VAL A 15 2.76 -17.07 1.59
CA VAL A 15 3.55 -17.30 0.37
C VAL A 15 4.27 -16.05 -0.13
N GLY A 16 4.03 -14.90 0.50
CA GLY A 16 4.71 -13.67 0.13
C GLY A 16 4.22 -12.47 0.92
N ILE A 17 4.81 -11.32 0.63
CA ILE A 17 4.43 -10.03 1.18
C ILE A 17 4.35 -9.05 0.01
N VAL A 18 3.29 -8.25 -0.04
CA VAL A 18 3.15 -7.16 -1.01
C VAL A 18 3.13 -5.82 -0.26
N SER A 19 3.81 -4.83 -0.79
CA SER A 19 3.75 -3.44 -0.31
C SER A 19 3.19 -2.51 -1.39
N LEU A 20 2.76 -1.32 -0.96
CA LEU A 20 2.37 -0.26 -1.90
C LEU A 20 3.54 0.21 -2.76
N GLY A 21 4.78 0.12 -2.24
CA GLY A 21 5.98 0.42 -3.02
C GLY A 21 6.20 -0.60 -4.15
N ASP A 22 5.95 -1.88 -3.89
CA ASP A 22 6.10 -2.92 -4.90
C ASP A 22 5.11 -2.72 -6.05
N LEU A 23 3.86 -2.37 -5.73
CA LEU A 23 2.83 -2.00 -6.72
C LEU A 23 3.23 -0.79 -7.54
N ALA A 24 3.80 0.25 -6.90
CA ALA A 24 4.23 1.46 -7.58
C ALA A 24 5.45 1.28 -8.50
N THR A 25 6.32 0.30 -8.21
CA THR A 25 7.60 0.14 -8.92
C THR A 25 7.57 -0.99 -9.96
N ASN A 26 6.79 -2.04 -9.72
CA ASN A 26 6.79 -3.27 -10.53
C ASN A 26 5.40 -3.70 -11.04
N GLY A 27 4.32 -3.00 -10.68
CA GLY A 27 2.95 -3.26 -11.17
C GLY A 27 2.53 -2.31 -12.30
N GLU A 28 1.41 -2.60 -12.98
CA GLU A 28 0.73 -1.57 -13.78
C GLU A 28 0.38 -0.40 -12.86
N ALA A 29 0.91 0.78 -13.16
CA ALA A 29 0.73 1.99 -12.37
C ALA A 29 -0.75 2.31 -12.08
N ALA A 30 -1.66 1.89 -12.98
CA ALA A 30 -3.10 2.01 -12.81
C ALA A 30 -3.64 1.26 -11.58
N TRP A 31 -3.24 -0.01 -11.39
CA TRP A 31 -3.71 -0.82 -10.27
C TRP A 31 -3.12 -0.37 -8.94
N ALA A 32 -1.86 0.09 -8.95
CA ALA A 32 -1.24 0.72 -7.79
C ALA A 32 -1.99 2.00 -7.38
N GLY A 33 -2.37 2.82 -8.35
CA GLY A 33 -3.15 4.04 -8.14
C GLY A 33 -4.54 3.77 -7.58
N GLU A 34 -5.27 2.79 -8.13
CA GLU A 34 -6.59 2.39 -7.64
C GLU A 34 -6.52 1.84 -6.22
N ALA A 35 -5.59 0.92 -5.95
CA ALA A 35 -5.38 0.37 -4.62
C ALA A 35 -5.00 1.44 -3.60
N LEU A 36 -4.11 2.37 -3.97
CA LEU A 36 -3.72 3.50 -3.12
C LEU A 36 -4.91 4.44 -2.88
N GLY A 37 -5.70 4.73 -3.91
CA GLY A 37 -6.91 5.54 -3.81
C GLY A 37 -7.94 4.94 -2.85
N GLY A 38 -8.16 3.63 -2.92
CA GLY A 38 -9.12 2.92 -2.05
C GLY A 38 -8.73 2.88 -0.57
N ILE A 39 -7.43 2.93 -0.24
CA ILE A 39 -6.95 2.88 1.16
C ILE A 39 -6.46 4.24 1.69
N SER A 40 -6.36 5.25 0.83
CA SER A 40 -5.90 6.59 1.22
C SER A 40 -7.04 7.41 1.81
N ARG A 41 -6.70 8.21 2.81
CA ARG A 41 -7.53 9.29 3.31
C ARG A 41 -6.69 10.57 3.29
N PRO A 42 -7.28 11.74 3.01
CA PRO A 42 -6.59 13.01 3.19
C PRO A 42 -5.93 13.05 4.56
N GLY A 43 -4.66 13.43 4.62
CA GLY A 43 -4.05 13.77 5.89
C GLY A 43 -4.80 14.97 6.47
N GLY A 44 -5.10 14.93 7.78
CA GLY A 44 -5.67 16.09 8.48
C GLY A 44 -4.69 17.27 8.50
N ASP A 45 -5.08 18.36 9.18
CA ASP A 45 -4.23 19.56 9.27
C ASP A 45 -2.83 19.21 9.78
N HIS A 46 -1.85 19.33 8.89
CA HIS A 46 -0.47 19.01 9.16
C HIS A 46 0.17 20.20 9.88
N SER A 47 0.40 20.10 11.19
CA SER A 47 1.20 21.07 11.95
C SER A 47 2.71 20.90 11.71
N GLN A 48 3.13 20.57 10.49
CA GLN A 48 4.55 20.48 10.16
C GLN A 48 5.11 21.90 10.05
N THR A 49 5.61 22.42 11.17
CA THR A 49 6.55 23.54 11.17
C THR A 49 7.81 23.10 10.44
N ALA A 50 8.14 23.81 9.37
CA ALA A 50 9.45 23.70 8.73
C ALA A 50 10.52 24.03 9.78
N HIS A 51 11.45 23.10 10.00
CA HIS A 51 12.64 23.29 10.82
C HIS A 51 13.87 23.30 9.92
#